data_AF-A0A1Y5JYX9-F1
#
_entry.id   AF-A0A1Y5JYX9-F1
#
_cell.length_a   1.000
_cell.length_b   1.000
_cell.length_c   1.000
_cell.angle_alpha   90.00
_cell.angle_beta   90.00
_cell.angle_gamma   90.00
#
_symmetry.space_group_name_H-M   'P 1'
#
loop_
_entity.id
_entity.type
_entity.pdbx_description
1 polymer ?
#
loop_
_entity_poly.entity_id
_entity_poly.type
_entity_poly.pdbx_seq_one_letter_code
_entity_poly.pdbx_strand_id
1 'polypeptide(L)'
;MEVTIKSAKQLGKLASIVRKSQKLDQRTAGDFSGISINTVSDFENGTGSLSIGRAFDLMEALGLEVKIDVVVPQHDEKAKSKLITQIQTIII
;
A
#
# COMPACT_ATOMS: atom_id res chain seq x y z
N MET A 1 0.67 9.58 10.98
CA MET A 1 1.46 10.41 10.03
C MET A 1 1.06 9.99 8.63
N GLU A 2 0.88 10.92 7.70
CA GLU A 2 0.58 10.61 6.30
C GLU A 2 1.76 11.05 5.42
N VAL A 3 2.08 10.23 4.40
CA VAL A 3 3.21 10.48 3.50
C VAL A 3 2.80 10.12 2.09
N THR A 4 3.01 11.03 1.13
CA THR A 4 2.70 10.77 -0.28
C THR A 4 3.78 9.90 -0.92
N ILE A 5 3.38 8.73 -1.43
CA ILE A 5 4.24 7.81 -2.17
C ILE A 5 4.02 7.99 -3.67
N LYS A 6 5.12 8.18 -4.43
CA LYS A 6 5.10 8.43 -5.88
C LYS A 6 5.60 7.25 -6.73
N SER A 7 6.11 6.19 -6.09
CA SER A 7 6.63 5.01 -6.78
C SER A 7 6.64 3.76 -5.90
N ALA A 8 6.61 2.58 -6.53
CA ALA A 8 6.75 1.30 -5.83
C ALA A 8 8.08 1.21 -5.05
N LYS A 9 9.17 1.80 -5.57
CA LYS A 9 10.46 1.87 -4.89
C LYS A 9 10.39 2.65 -3.58
N GLN A 10 9.67 3.78 -3.56
CA GLN A 10 9.44 4.54 -2.33
C GLN A 10 8.59 3.74 -1.34
N LEU A 11 7.57 3.03 -1.81
CA LEU A 11 6.73 2.18 -0.99
C LEU A 11 7.55 1.08 -0.29
N GLY A 12 8.37 0.35 -1.06
CA GLY A 12 9.24 -0.70 -0.52
C GLY A 12 10.26 -0.17 0.49
N LYS A 13 10.84 1.01 0.24
CA LYS A 13 11.73 1.65 1.22
C LYS A 13 11.00 2.06 2.50
N LEU A 14 9.79 2.60 2.39
CA LEU A 14 8.97 2.92 3.55
C LEU A 14 8.65 1.65 4.36
N ALA A 15 8.21 0.58 3.69
CA ALA A 15 7.94 -0.71 4.34
C ALA A 15 9.18 -1.24 5.08
N SER A 16 10.36 -1.15 4.47
CA SER A 16 11.63 -1.55 5.11
C SER A 16 11.93 -0.74 6.38
N ILE A 17 11.70 0.58 6.35
CA ILE A 17 11.92 1.46 7.51
C ILE A 17 10.97 1.09 8.65
N VAL A 18 9.69 0.89 8.34
CA VAL A 18 8.67 0.52 9.34
C VAL A 18 8.94 -0.86 9.94
N ARG A 19 9.24 -1.86 9.11
CA ARG A 19 9.63 -3.20 9.59
C ARG A 19 10.84 -3.13 10.52
N LYS A 20 11.87 -2.37 10.14
CA LYS A 20 13.09 -2.21 10.95
C LYS A 20 12.84 -1.47 12.26
N SER A 21 11.96 -0.47 12.28
CA SER A 21 11.60 0.23 13.53
C SER A 21 10.87 -0.69 14.51
N GLN A 22 10.16 -1.71 13.99
CA GLN A 22 9.52 -2.78 14.76
C GLN A 22 10.50 -3.91 15.16
N LYS A 23 11.78 -3.83 14.77
CA LYS A 23 12.82 -4.85 15.01
C LYS A 23 12.51 -6.23 14.40
N LEU A 24 11.66 -6.27 13.37
CA LEU A 24 11.36 -7.49 12.64
C LEU A 24 12.41 -7.73 11.56
N ASP A 25 12.79 -8.98 11.31
CA ASP A 25 13.55 -9.35 10.12
C ASP A 25 12.62 -9.60 8.91
N GLN A 26 13.20 -9.74 7.72
CA GLN A 26 12.43 -9.92 6.49
C GLN A 26 11.71 -11.27 6.43
N ARG A 27 12.27 -12.30 7.09
CA ARG A 27 11.64 -13.62 7.17
C ARG A 27 10.34 -13.52 7.97
N THR A 28 10.39 -12.93 9.15
CA THR A 28 9.23 -12.77 10.04
C THR A 28 8.13 -11.95 9.36
N ALA A 29 8.48 -10.84 8.70
CA ALA A 29 7.50 -10.05 7.94
C ALA A 29 6.91 -10.84 6.76
N GLY A 30 7.74 -11.64 6.08
CA GLY A 30 7.29 -12.56 5.05
C GLY A 30 6.31 -13.61 5.58
N ASP A 31 6.62 -14.22 6.73
CA ASP A 31 5.78 -15.23 7.35
C ASP A 31 4.41 -14.66 7.77
N PHE A 32 4.34 -13.42 8.27
CA PHE A 32 3.07 -12.75 8.61
C PHE A 32 2.23 -12.36 7.39
N SER A 33 2.87 -12.11 6.25
CA SER A 33 2.20 -11.68 5.01
C SER A 33 2.01 -12.83 4.00
N GLY A 34 2.50 -14.04 4.30
CA GLY A 34 2.50 -15.16 3.35
C GLY A 34 3.43 -14.94 2.13
N ILE A 35 4.45 -14.10 2.27
CA ILE A 35 5.38 -13.70 1.21
C ILE A 35 6.77 -14.27 1.48
N SER A 36 7.46 -14.73 0.43
CA SER A 36 8.83 -15.24 0.58
C SER A 36 9.80 -14.14 1.01
N ILE A 37 10.81 -14.48 1.82
CA ILE A 37 11.87 -13.55 2.23
C ILE A 37 12.55 -12.85 1.05
N ASN A 38 12.79 -13.58 -0.05
CA ASN A 38 13.42 -13.02 -1.25
C ASN A 38 12.53 -11.93 -1.87
N THR A 39 11.23 -12.20 -1.96
CA THR A 39 10.25 -11.25 -2.47
C THR A 39 10.13 -10.01 -1.59
N VAL A 40 10.13 -10.17 -0.25
CA VAL A 40 10.18 -9.03 0.68
C VAL A 40 11.45 -8.22 0.47
N SER A 41 12.61 -8.87 0.36
CA SER A 41 13.89 -8.22 0.14
C SER A 41 13.94 -7.43 -1.17
N ASP A 42 13.50 -8.04 -2.27
CA ASP A 42 13.47 -7.41 -3.59
C ASP A 42 12.54 -6.19 -3.63
N PHE A 43 11.38 -6.30 -2.99
CA PHE A 43 10.44 -5.19 -2.86
C PHE A 43 11.04 -4.04 -2.03
N GLU A 44 11.61 -4.33 -0.86
CA GLU A 44 12.24 -3.33 0.01
C GLU A 44 13.48 -2.65 -0.61
N ASN A 45 14.16 -3.34 -1.52
CA ASN A 45 15.28 -2.81 -2.27
C ASN A 45 14.86 -2.07 -3.55
N GLY A 46 13.64 -2.29 -4.01
CA GLY A 46 13.12 -1.76 -5.27
C GLY A 46 13.77 -2.43 -6.49
N THR A 47 14.26 -3.66 -6.33
CA THR A 47 14.89 -4.47 -7.38
C THR A 47 13.92 -5.47 -8.03
N GLY A 48 12.77 -5.72 -7.39
CA GLY A 48 11.71 -6.58 -7.94
C GLY A 48 10.33 -5.91 -7.95
N SER A 49 9.38 -6.61 -8.56
CA SER A 49 7.95 -6.24 -8.55
C SER A 49 7.21 -7.13 -7.54
N LEU A 50 6.35 -6.50 -6.75
CA LEU A 50 5.38 -7.18 -5.90
C LEU A 50 4.00 -6.99 -6.52
N SER A 51 3.19 -8.05 -6.59
CA SER A 51 1.79 -7.89 -7.01
C SER A 51 1.07 -6.98 -6.02
N ILE A 52 0.11 -6.20 -6.51
CA ILE A 52 -0.58 -5.23 -5.66
C ILE A 52 -1.27 -5.88 -4.44
N GLY A 53 -1.86 -7.08 -4.63
CA GLY A 53 -2.45 -7.85 -3.52
C GLY A 53 -1.42 -8.20 -2.44
N ARG A 54 -0.27 -8.74 -2.83
CA ARG A 54 0.82 -9.04 -1.87
C ARG A 54 1.40 -7.79 -1.23
N ALA A 55 1.41 -6.66 -1.93
CA ALA A 55 1.80 -5.40 -1.34
C ALA A 55 0.83 -5.05 -0.20
N PHE A 56 -0.49 -5.15 -0.41
CA PHE A 56 -1.48 -4.95 0.64
C PHE A 56 -1.28 -5.90 1.83
N ASP A 57 -1.09 -7.21 1.58
CA ASP A 57 -0.85 -8.20 2.65
C ASP A 57 0.37 -7.82 3.52
N LEU A 58 1.46 -7.37 2.88
CA LEU A 58 2.65 -6.91 3.59
C LEU A 58 2.41 -5.59 4.35
N MET A 59 1.69 -4.65 3.75
CA MET A 59 1.37 -3.38 4.41
C MET A 59 0.50 -3.63 5.65
N GLU A 60 -0.53 -4.48 5.54
CA GLU A 60 -1.37 -4.90 6.66
C GLU A 60 -0.55 -5.56 7.78
N ALA A 61 0.31 -6.52 7.42
CA ALA A 61 1.19 -7.20 8.39
C ALA A 61 2.13 -6.23 9.13
N LEU A 62 2.51 -5.12 8.50
CA LEU A 62 3.36 -4.08 9.09
C LEU A 62 2.56 -2.95 9.78
N GLY A 63 1.22 -3.00 9.75
CA GLY A 63 0.34 -1.96 10.29
C GLY A 63 0.32 -0.66 9.47
N LEU A 64 0.62 -0.75 8.17
CA LEU A 64 0.56 0.36 7.23
C LEU A 64 -0.81 0.41 6.54
N GLU A 65 -1.52 1.52 6.70
CA GLU A 65 -2.80 1.76 6.04
C GLU A 65 -2.58 2.37 4.65
N VAL A 66 -3.26 1.84 3.64
CA VAL A 66 -3.27 2.40 2.28
C VAL A 66 -4.57 3.18 2.08
N LYS A 67 -4.43 4.47 1.82
CA LYS A 67 -5.54 5.38 1.50
C LYS A 67 -5.48 5.78 0.04
N ILE A 68 -6.64 5.84 -0.60
CA ILE A 68 -6.79 6.29 -1.99
C ILE A 68 -7.37 7.70 -1.97
N ASP A 69 -6.59 8.66 -2.46
CA ASP A 69 -7.06 10.02 -2.69
C ASP A 69 -7.78 10.09 -4.05
N VAL A 70 -9.08 10.35 -4.03
CA VAL A 70 -9.92 10.43 -5.23
C VAL A 70 -10.23 11.89 -5.52
N VAL A 71 -9.75 12.36 -6.67
CA VAL A 71 -10.05 13.73 -7.13
C VAL A 71 -11.50 13.79 -7.62
N VAL A 72 -12.31 14.58 -6.92
CA VAL A 72 -13.73 14.78 -7.25
C VAL A 72 -13.89 16.01 -8.17
N PRO A 73 -14.70 15.94 -9.24
CA PRO A 73 -15.01 17.10 -10.07
C PRO A 73 -15.58 18.26 -9.24
N GLN A 74 -15.01 19.46 -9.34
CA GLN A 74 -15.44 20.61 -8.53
C GLN A 74 -16.45 21.54 -9.22
N HIS A 75 -16.50 21.54 -10.55
CA HIS A 75 -17.35 22.47 -11.32
C HIS A 75 -18.52 21.78 -12.03
N ASP A 76 -18.76 20.50 -11.73
CA ASP A 76 -19.89 19.73 -12.26
C ASP A 76 -20.51 18.90 -11.13
N GLU A 77 -21.56 19.45 -10.52
CA GLU A 77 -22.26 18.80 -9.40
C GLU A 77 -22.96 17.49 -9.80
N LYS A 78 -23.35 17.34 -11.08
CA LYS A 78 -23.95 16.08 -11.57
C LYS A 78 -22.88 15.00 -11.67
N ALA A 79 -21.72 15.31 -12.25
CA ALA A 79 -20.60 14.37 -12.36
C ALA A 79 -20.05 13.99 -10.97
N LYS A 80 -19.93 14.96 -10.07
CA LYS A 80 -19.54 14.75 -8.67
C LYS A 80 -20.48 13.81 -7.93
N SER A 81 -21.78 14.09 -7.98
CA SER A 81 -22.79 13.25 -7.31
C SER A 81 -22.77 11.83 -7.86
N LYS A 82 -22.69 11.68 -9.19
CA LYS A 82 -22.60 10.38 -9.85
C LYS A 82 -21.36 9.60 -9.40
N LEU A 83 -20.18 10.24 -9.35
CA LEU A 83 -18.94 9.60 -8.92
C LEU A 83 -19.01 9.12 -7.47
N ILE A 84 -19.50 9.97 -6.56
CA ILE A 84 -19.64 9.63 -5.14
C ILE A 84 -20.56 8.42 -4.96
N THR A 85 -21.73 8.42 -5.63
CA THR A 85 -22.66 7.29 -5.58
C THR A 85 -22.02 6.00 -6.11
N GLN A 86 -21.28 6.07 -7.22
CA GLN A 86 -20.60 4.91 -7.78
C GLN A 86 -19.54 4.32 -6.83
N ILE A 87 -18.75 5.17 -6.17
CA ILE A 87 -17.74 4.73 -5.20
C ILE A 87 -18.39 4.07 -3.98
N GLN A 88 -19.46 4.66 -3.45
CA GLN A 88 -20.19 4.11 -2.30
C GLN A 88 -20.75 2.72 -2.60
N THR A 89 -21.28 2.48 -3.80
CA THR A 89 -21.81 1.16 -4.19
C THR A 89 -20.72 0.07 -4.29
N ILE A 90 -19.45 0.42 -4.51
CA ILE A 90 -18.35 -0.55 -4.63
C ILE A 90 -17.76 -0.92 -3.26
N ILE A 91 -17.81 0.01 -2.29
CA ILE A 91 -17.13 -0.10 -1.00
C ILE A 91 -18.08 -0.57 0.12
N ILE A 92 -19.39 -0.60 -0.11
CA ILE A 92 -20.44 -1.09 0.81
C ILE A 92 -20.74 -2.57 0.54
#